data_AF-A0A2H0HYG6-F1
#
_entry.id   AF-A0A2H0HYG6-F1
#
_cell.length_a   1.000
_cell.length_b   1.000
_cell.length_c   1.000
_cell.angle_alpha   90.00
_cell.angle_beta   90.00
_cell.angle_gamma   90.00
#
_symmetry.space_group_name_H-M   'P 1'
#
loop_
_entity.id
_entity.type
_entity.pdbx_description
1 polymer ?
#
loop_
_entity_poly.entity_id
_entity_poly.type
_entity_poly.pdbx_seq_one_letter_code
_entity_poly.pdbx_strand_id
1 'polypeptide(L)'
;MNKPLVIAIVAVLAGGSAMAAYQSRLFGDYAQVVKVDEITKIVNVKGEVLAVEPITESRTGPREVCEDKVVEYQVQPKDPNKITGTAIGAVVGGLLGNQIGGGTGKTVATVAGVAGGAYAGRKIQENQQEANAHSESRVERSCQTITETRDEVVGYDVTYVVDGETASKRVTRKPGETIALGKKPIVVAYDVTYRYKDQIDTLRMTNDPGEVGDRLPMKDGAVVVDSEG
;
A
#
# COMPACT_ATOMS: atom_id res chain seq x y z
N MET A 1 14.79 -56.76 -18.07
CA MET A 1 14.71 -55.30 -18.26
C MET A 1 14.56 -55.06 -19.76
N ASN A 2 13.34 -55.26 -20.27
CA ASN A 2 13.05 -55.16 -21.70
C ASN A 2 12.08 -53.99 -21.86
N LYS A 3 12.53 -52.91 -22.51
CA LYS A 3 11.65 -51.82 -22.90
C LYS A 3 10.94 -52.24 -24.19
N PRO A 4 9.60 -52.26 -24.27
CA PRO A 4 8.93 -52.48 -25.55
C PRO A 4 9.15 -51.24 -26.41
N LEU A 5 9.55 -51.49 -27.65
CA LEU A 5 9.82 -50.49 -28.67
C LEU A 5 8.46 -50.12 -29.29
N VAL A 6 7.94 -48.93 -28.98
CA VAL A 6 6.67 -48.42 -29.52
C VAL A 6 6.92 -47.86 -30.91
N ILE A 7 6.29 -48.45 -31.94
CA ILE A 7 6.32 -47.94 -33.31
C ILE A 7 4.95 -47.32 -33.59
N ALA A 8 4.90 -46.00 -33.70
CA ALA A 8 3.71 -45.27 -34.15
C ALA A 8 3.72 -45.17 -35.68
N ILE A 9 2.65 -45.62 -36.34
CA ILE A 9 2.47 -45.49 -37.80
C ILE A 9 1.44 -44.41 -38.06
N VAL A 10 1.87 -43.34 -38.75
CA VAL A 10 1.04 -42.19 -39.14
C VAL A 10 0.26 -42.52 -40.42
N ALA A 11 -1.05 -42.32 -40.42
CA ALA A 11 -1.88 -42.44 -41.62
C ALA A 11 -2.43 -41.06 -42.03
N VAL A 12 -2.01 -40.57 -43.20
CA VAL A 12 -2.53 -39.34 -43.82
C VAL A 12 -3.83 -39.67 -44.57
N LEU A 13 -4.94 -39.05 -44.19
CA LEU A 13 -6.22 -39.20 -44.88
C LEU A 13 -6.46 -38.02 -45.83
N ALA A 14 -6.34 -38.28 -47.14
CA ALA A 14 -6.82 -37.39 -48.19
C ALA A 14 -8.32 -37.63 -48.43
N GLY A 15 -9.07 -36.54 -48.67
CA GLY A 15 -10.53 -36.48 -48.51
C GLY A 15 -11.38 -37.27 -49.51
N GLY A 16 -12.68 -37.35 -49.20
CA GLY A 16 -13.72 -37.89 -50.09
C GLY A 16 -14.87 -38.55 -49.34
N SER A 17 -16.06 -37.96 -49.43
CA SER A 17 -17.30 -38.36 -48.75
C SER A 17 -17.80 -39.76 -49.16
N ALA A 18 -17.38 -40.80 -48.44
CA ALA A 18 -18.04 -42.12 -48.34
C ALA A 18 -17.40 -42.99 -47.23
N MET A 19 -17.33 -42.51 -45.98
CA MET A 19 -16.62 -43.21 -44.90
C MET A 19 -17.56 -43.66 -43.77
N ALA A 20 -18.55 -44.52 -44.07
CA ALA A 20 -19.31 -45.22 -43.02
C ALA A 20 -19.20 -46.75 -43.12
N ALA A 21 -18.69 -47.30 -44.23
CA ALA A 21 -18.54 -48.75 -44.43
C ALA A 21 -17.10 -49.20 -44.73
N TYR A 22 -16.13 -48.28 -44.84
CA TYR A 22 -14.72 -48.64 -45.09
C TYR A 22 -13.87 -48.75 -43.83
N GLN A 23 -14.28 -48.14 -42.71
CA GLN A 23 -13.51 -48.17 -41.46
C GLN A 23 -13.42 -49.56 -40.84
N SER A 24 -14.45 -50.39 -41.00
CA SER A 24 -14.52 -51.76 -40.45
C SER A 24 -13.57 -52.76 -41.13
N ARG A 25 -12.93 -52.42 -42.25
CA ARG A 25 -11.88 -53.25 -42.87
C ARG A 25 -10.46 -52.83 -42.48
N LEU A 26 -10.27 -51.74 -41.75
CA LEU A 26 -8.94 -51.21 -41.37
C LEU A 26 -8.52 -51.56 -39.93
N PHE A 27 -9.47 -51.89 -39.05
CA PHE A 27 -9.22 -52.26 -37.65
C PHE A 27 -9.95 -53.57 -37.33
N GLY A 28 -9.21 -54.68 -37.34
CA GLY A 28 -9.78 -56.03 -37.15
C GLY A 28 -9.99 -56.42 -35.69
N ASP A 29 -9.23 -55.82 -34.77
CA ASP A 29 -9.18 -56.18 -33.36
C ASP A 29 -9.33 -54.96 -32.46
N TYR A 30 -9.80 -55.20 -31.22
CA TYR A 30 -9.96 -54.18 -30.19
C TYR A 30 -9.32 -54.64 -28.88
N ALA A 31 -8.69 -53.71 -28.17
CA ALA A 31 -8.31 -53.89 -26.77
C ALA A 31 -9.38 -53.30 -25.85
N GLN A 32 -9.55 -53.86 -24.66
CA GLN A 32 -10.46 -53.34 -23.65
C GLN A 32 -9.70 -52.46 -22.65
N VAL A 33 -10.18 -51.25 -22.39
CA VAL A 33 -9.63 -50.38 -21.33
C VAL A 33 -9.90 -51.00 -19.96
N VAL A 34 -8.86 -51.13 -19.14
CA VAL A 34 -8.93 -51.70 -17.78
C VAL A 34 -8.71 -50.62 -16.72
N LYS A 35 -7.83 -49.66 -16.98
CA LYS A 35 -7.53 -48.54 -16.07
C LYS A 35 -7.12 -47.31 -16.86
N VAL A 36 -7.54 -46.14 -16.38
CA VAL A 36 -7.13 -44.83 -16.92
C VAL A 36 -6.60 -43.99 -15.76
N ASP A 37 -5.34 -43.57 -15.85
CA ASP A 37 -4.72 -42.63 -14.92
C ASP A 37 -4.44 -41.31 -15.66
N GLU A 38 -5.08 -40.22 -15.23
CA GLU A 38 -4.86 -38.90 -15.81
C GLU A 38 -3.52 -38.30 -15.38
N ILE A 39 -2.79 -37.76 -16.35
CA ILE A 39 -1.56 -36.99 -16.12
C ILE A 39 -1.91 -35.52 -16.26
N THR A 40 -1.82 -34.79 -15.15
CA THR A 40 -2.14 -33.37 -15.11
C THR A 40 -0.90 -32.49 -15.07
N LYS A 41 -1.01 -31.31 -15.69
CA LYS A 41 -0.02 -30.23 -15.60
C LYS A 41 -0.70 -28.98 -15.06
N ILE A 42 -0.04 -28.34 -14.11
CA ILE A 42 -0.53 -27.07 -13.56
C ILE A 42 -0.19 -25.93 -14.52
N VAL A 43 -1.21 -25.26 -15.05
CA VAL A 43 -1.05 -24.07 -15.88
C VAL A 43 -1.56 -22.83 -15.17
N ASN A 44 -0.98 -21.68 -15.49
CA ASN A 44 -1.45 -20.39 -15.00
C ASN A 44 -2.59 -19.91 -15.89
N VAL A 45 -3.77 -19.72 -15.30
CA VAL A 45 -4.93 -19.20 -16.01
C VAL A 45 -4.90 -17.67 -15.94
N LYS A 46 -5.04 -17.03 -17.11
CA LYS A 46 -5.10 -15.58 -17.25
C LYS A 46 -6.40 -15.19 -17.95
N GLY A 47 -6.98 -14.07 -17.55
CA GLY A 47 -8.07 -13.41 -18.26
C GLY A 47 -7.59 -12.11 -18.91
N GLU A 48 -8.18 -11.73 -20.03
CA GLU A 48 -7.98 -10.43 -20.67
C GLU A 48 -8.88 -9.38 -20.00
N VAL A 49 -8.31 -8.26 -19.60
CA VAL A 49 -9.03 -7.23 -18.84
C VAL A 49 -9.85 -6.35 -19.78
N LEU A 50 -11.15 -6.24 -19.51
CA LEU A 50 -12.09 -5.43 -20.27
C LEU A 50 -12.37 -4.08 -19.58
N ALA A 51 -12.49 -4.08 -18.25
CA ALA A 51 -12.77 -2.87 -17.47
C ALA A 51 -12.12 -2.93 -16.07
N VAL A 52 -11.78 -1.75 -15.54
CA VAL A 52 -11.15 -1.59 -14.22
C VAL A 52 -11.82 -0.44 -13.49
N GLU A 53 -12.59 -0.75 -12.46
CA GLU A 53 -13.30 0.22 -11.63
C GLU A 53 -12.62 0.34 -10.25
N PRO A 54 -12.16 1.54 -9.83
CA PRO A 54 -11.56 1.71 -8.51
C PRO A 54 -12.61 1.63 -7.39
N ILE A 55 -12.25 0.97 -6.30
CA ILE A 55 -13.02 0.93 -5.07
C ILE A 55 -12.39 1.93 -4.10
N THR A 56 -13.13 2.97 -3.76
CA THR A 56 -12.69 4.02 -2.84
C THR A 56 -13.36 3.87 -1.48
N GLU A 57 -12.59 4.02 -0.41
CA GLU A 57 -13.10 4.11 0.96
C GLU A 57 -12.70 5.45 1.57
N SER A 58 -13.67 6.12 2.20
CA SER A 58 -13.41 7.31 3.00
C SER A 58 -12.79 6.91 4.34
N ARG A 59 -11.58 7.38 4.60
CA ARG A 59 -10.89 7.21 5.88
C ARG A 59 -10.77 8.55 6.57
N THR A 60 -11.24 8.59 7.82
CA THR A 60 -11.13 9.77 8.69
C THR A 60 -9.95 9.58 9.62
N GLY A 61 -9.02 10.53 9.62
CA GLY A 61 -7.80 10.45 10.43
C GLY A 61 -7.23 11.79 10.85
N PRO A 62 -6.33 11.80 11.85
CA PRO A 62 -5.65 13.01 12.29
C PRO A 62 -4.62 13.46 11.25
N ARG A 63 -4.62 14.75 10.94
CA ARG A 63 -3.61 15.45 10.17
C ARG A 63 -3.08 16.59 11.01
N GLU A 64 -1.76 16.68 11.14
CA GLU A 64 -1.13 17.85 11.73
C GLU A 64 -0.97 18.94 10.66
N VAL A 65 -1.51 20.12 10.95
CA VAL A 65 -1.34 21.33 10.14
C VAL A 65 -0.56 22.34 10.96
N CYS A 66 0.63 22.67 10.50
CA CYS A 66 1.49 23.67 11.12
C CYS A 66 1.42 24.98 10.36
N GLU A 67 1.25 26.08 11.09
CA GLU A 67 1.31 27.44 10.58
C GLU A 67 2.32 28.23 11.40
N ASP A 68 3.14 29.03 10.73
CA ASP A 68 4.10 29.91 11.37
C ASP A 68 3.37 31.22 11.77
N LYS A 69 3.21 31.45 13.06
CA LYS A 69 2.53 32.62 13.62
C LYS A 69 3.54 33.64 14.14
N VAL A 70 3.32 34.92 13.84
CA VAL A 70 4.11 36.00 14.42
C VAL A 70 3.53 36.34 15.80
N VAL A 71 4.25 36.02 16.87
CA VAL A 71 3.85 36.27 18.25
C VAL A 71 4.65 37.45 18.79
N GLU A 72 3.97 38.40 19.44
CA GLU A 72 4.57 39.60 19.99
C GLU A 72 4.81 39.42 21.50
N TYR A 73 6.06 39.57 21.93
CA TYR A 73 6.45 39.49 23.34
C TYR A 73 6.86 40.87 23.86
N GLN A 74 6.36 41.23 25.04
CA GLN A 74 6.79 42.42 25.76
C GLN A 74 8.11 42.11 26.48
N VAL A 75 9.21 42.67 25.98
CA VAL A 75 10.52 42.48 26.62
C VAL A 75 10.79 43.68 27.51
N GLN A 76 10.83 43.43 28.83
CA GLN A 76 11.29 44.46 29.76
C GLN A 76 12.80 44.61 29.61
N PRO A 77 13.33 45.83 29.41
CA PRO A 77 14.77 46.07 29.38
C PRO A 77 15.39 45.62 30.71
N LYS A 78 16.19 44.56 30.67
CA LYS A 78 17.10 44.22 31.77
C LYS A 78 18.27 45.20 31.69
N ASP A 79 18.13 46.36 32.32
CA ASP A 79 19.23 47.30 32.43
C ASP A 79 20.19 46.83 33.55
N PRO A 80 21.43 46.39 33.23
CA PRO A 80 22.42 45.99 34.23
C PRO A 80 22.90 47.17 35.09
N ASN A 81 22.60 48.42 34.72
CA ASN A 81 23.05 49.63 35.41
C ASN A 81 22.03 50.22 36.40
N LYS A 82 20.93 49.51 36.71
CA LYS A 82 19.89 49.98 37.65
C LYS A 82 20.41 50.36 39.05
N ILE A 83 21.62 49.94 39.41
CA ILE A 83 22.26 50.28 40.68
C ILE A 83 22.89 51.69 40.65
N THR A 84 23.30 52.19 39.48
CA THR A 84 24.07 53.44 39.37
C THR A 84 23.19 54.69 39.41
N GLY A 85 21.97 54.64 38.86
CA GLY A 85 21.08 55.81 38.76
C GLY A 85 20.41 56.22 40.08
N THR A 86 20.10 55.24 40.94
CA THR A 86 19.34 55.48 42.18
C THR A 86 20.23 56.04 43.31
N ALA A 87 21.53 55.77 43.27
CA ALA A 87 22.47 56.25 44.28
C ALA A 87 22.83 57.74 44.12
N ILE A 88 22.86 58.27 42.89
CA ILE A 88 23.28 59.66 42.63
C ILE A 88 22.21 60.68 43.07
N GLY A 89 20.92 60.37 42.87
CA GLY A 89 19.83 61.27 43.26
C GLY A 89 19.74 61.51 44.78
N ALA A 90 20.06 60.51 45.59
CA ALA A 90 20.05 60.62 47.05
C ALA A 90 21.21 61.51 47.56
N VAL A 91 22.37 61.46 46.90
CA VAL A 91 23.54 62.27 47.30
C VAL A 91 23.34 63.75 46.97
N VAL A 92 22.76 64.06 45.81
CA VAL A 92 22.50 65.46 45.41
C VAL A 92 21.37 66.09 46.24
N GLY A 93 20.29 65.34 46.51
CA GLY A 93 19.18 65.85 47.33
C GLY A 93 19.53 65.99 48.82
N GLY A 94 20.33 65.07 49.36
CA GLY A 94 20.77 65.11 50.77
C GLY A 94 21.80 66.21 51.07
N LEU A 95 22.66 66.54 50.11
CA LEU A 95 23.69 67.59 50.30
C LEU A 95 23.14 69.00 50.15
N LEU A 96 22.17 69.22 49.25
CA LEU A 96 21.55 70.54 49.05
C LEU A 96 20.58 70.91 50.19
N GLY A 97 19.89 69.94 50.80
CA GLY A 97 18.99 70.18 51.94
C GLY A 97 19.70 70.56 53.24
N ASN A 98 21.02 70.32 53.34
CA ASN A 98 21.80 70.54 54.55
C ASN A 98 22.31 72.00 54.72
N GLN A 99 22.18 72.85 53.69
CA GLN A 99 22.75 74.21 53.65
C GLN A 99 21.78 75.34 54.03
N ILE A 100 20.50 75.05 54.26
CA ILE A 100 19.50 76.08 54.58
C ILE A 100 19.06 75.94 56.05
N GLY A 101 19.65 76.74 56.93
CA GLY A 101 19.13 77.05 58.27
C GLY A 101 19.62 76.15 59.42
N GLY A 102 19.97 76.78 60.55
CA GLY A 102 20.29 76.10 61.81
C GLY A 102 19.05 75.80 62.66
N GLY A 103 19.03 74.65 63.34
CA GLY A 103 17.96 74.24 64.27
C GLY A 103 17.24 72.94 63.90
N THR A 104 16.30 72.50 64.74
CA THR A 104 15.49 71.26 64.62
C THR A 104 14.66 71.16 63.33
N GLY A 105 14.40 72.27 62.65
CA GLY A 105 13.72 72.30 61.34
C GLY A 105 14.52 71.64 60.21
N LYS A 106 15.84 71.55 60.34
CA LYS A 106 16.76 70.97 59.36
C LYS A 106 16.57 69.45 59.19
N THR A 107 16.34 68.74 60.29
CA THR A 107 16.19 67.28 60.29
C THR A 107 14.88 66.86 59.63
N VAL A 108 13.80 67.59 59.87
CA VAL A 108 12.48 67.30 59.28
C VAL A 108 12.48 67.57 57.78
N ALA A 109 13.07 68.69 57.33
CA ALA A 109 13.17 69.02 55.91
C ALA A 109 13.98 67.99 55.12
N THR A 110 15.08 67.49 55.71
CA THR A 110 15.94 66.47 55.08
C THR A 110 15.21 65.14 54.92
N VAL A 111 14.49 64.68 55.96
CA VAL A 111 13.74 63.41 55.91
C VAL A 111 12.55 63.50 54.94
N ALA A 112 11.86 64.64 54.91
CA ALA A 112 10.76 64.88 53.98
C ALA A 112 11.23 64.94 52.51
N GLY A 113 12.38 65.56 52.23
CA GLY A 113 12.96 65.62 50.88
C GLY A 113 13.38 64.26 50.34
N VAL A 114 13.96 63.40 51.19
CA VAL A 114 14.31 62.02 50.80
C VAL A 114 13.07 61.17 50.57
N ALA A 115 12.07 61.24 51.45
CA ALA A 115 10.83 60.48 51.29
C ALA A 115 10.01 60.93 50.07
N GLY A 116 9.89 62.25 49.84
CA GLY A 116 9.21 62.81 48.67
C GLY A 116 9.94 62.52 47.36
N GLY A 117 11.27 62.62 47.34
CA GLY A 117 12.10 62.28 46.20
C GLY A 117 12.06 60.78 45.85
N ALA A 118 12.00 59.89 46.85
CA ALA A 118 11.86 58.46 46.65
C ALA A 118 10.49 58.08 46.05
N TYR A 119 9.40 58.72 46.51
CA TYR A 119 8.06 58.46 45.99
C TYR A 119 7.89 58.99 44.56
N ALA A 120 8.33 60.21 44.29
CA ALA A 120 8.32 60.80 42.95
C ALA A 120 9.22 60.02 41.98
N GLY A 121 10.41 59.59 42.44
CA GLY A 121 11.34 58.78 41.67
C GLY A 121 10.75 57.42 41.27
N ARG A 122 10.02 56.75 42.17
CA ARG A 122 9.36 55.47 41.88
C ARG A 122 8.32 55.60 40.77
N LYS A 123 7.52 56.68 40.79
CA LYS A 123 6.47 56.90 39.78
C LYS A 123 7.03 57.24 38.40
N ILE A 124 8.13 57.99 38.36
CA ILE A 124 8.84 58.30 37.11
C ILE A 124 9.49 57.04 36.55
N GLN A 125 10.06 56.19 37.42
CA GLN A 125 10.68 54.94 36.99
C GLN A 125 9.64 53.93 36.48
N GLU A 126 8.48 53.81 37.12
CA GLU A 126 7.34 53.00 36.61
C GLU A 126 6.93 53.47 35.21
N ASN A 127 6.69 54.77 35.01
CA ASN A 127 6.28 55.32 33.72
C ASN A 127 7.36 55.17 32.64
N GLN A 128 8.64 55.34 32.97
CA GLN A 128 9.73 55.11 32.01
C GLN A 128 9.91 53.64 31.66
N GLN A 129 9.64 52.74 32.60
CA GLN A 129 9.81 51.32 32.38
C GLN A 129 8.68 50.74 31.51
N GLU A 130 7.49 51.31 31.60
CA GLU A 130 6.40 51.12 30.63
C GLU A 130 6.71 51.76 29.27
N ALA A 131 7.26 52.98 29.25
CA ALA A 131 7.60 53.67 28.00
C ALA A 131 8.76 53.03 27.22
N ASN A 132 9.65 52.30 27.90
CA ASN A 132 10.77 51.58 27.29
C ASN A 132 10.49 50.08 27.07
N ALA A 133 9.27 49.61 27.36
CA ALA A 133 8.87 48.26 26.98
C ALA A 133 8.84 48.19 25.44
N HIS A 134 9.79 47.46 24.86
CA HIS A 134 9.82 47.23 23.41
C HIS A 134 9.19 45.88 23.13
N SER A 135 8.35 45.83 22.10
CA SER A 135 7.79 44.58 21.62
C SER A 135 8.75 43.90 20.65
N GLU A 136 9.05 42.63 20.93
CA GLU A 136 9.80 41.77 20.03
C GLU A 136 8.83 40.79 19.36
N SER A 137 8.78 40.80 18.03
CA SER A 137 8.07 39.79 17.26
C SER A 137 8.96 38.57 17.04
N ARG A 138 8.45 37.37 17.35
CA ARG A 138 9.11 36.10 17.04
C ARG A 138 8.17 35.23 16.23
N VAL A 139 8.74 34.50 15.28
CA VAL A 139 7.99 33.50 14.50
C VAL A 139 7.94 32.21 15.33
N GLU A 140 6.74 31.79 15.70
CA GLU A 140 6.50 30.54 16.43
C GLU A 140 5.69 29.58 15.54
N ARG A 141 6.13 28.33 15.45
CA ARG A 141 5.42 27.29 14.71
C ARG A 141 4.28 26.74 15.56
N SER A 142 3.05 26.99 15.15
CA SER A 142 1.83 26.51 15.79
C SER A 142 1.26 25.34 14.99
N CYS A 143 1.32 24.13 15.55
CA CYS A 143 0.76 22.93 14.93
C CYS A 143 -0.58 22.57 15.58
N GLN A 144 -1.58 22.26 14.75
CA GLN A 144 -2.90 21.81 15.18
C GLN A 144 -3.23 20.47 14.52
N THR A 145 -3.73 19.52 15.30
CA THR A 145 -4.27 18.27 14.77
C THR A 145 -5.71 18.49 14.36
N ILE A 146 -5.98 18.41 13.05
CA ILE A 146 -7.32 18.43 12.50
C ILE A 146 -7.72 17.03 12.09
N THR A 147 -9.00 16.70 12.26
CA THR A 147 -9.57 15.47 11.74
C THR A 147 -10.02 15.73 10.31
N GLU A 148 -9.48 14.97 9.36
CA GLU A 148 -9.79 15.10 7.94
C GLU A 148 -10.27 13.76 7.39
N THR A 149 -11.25 13.80 6.49
CA THR A 149 -11.71 12.63 5.75
C THR A 149 -11.08 12.65 4.37
N ARG A 150 -10.48 11.53 3.97
CA ARG A 150 -9.85 11.36 2.65
C ARG A 150 -10.35 10.09 2.00
N ASP A 151 -10.58 10.12 0.70
CA ASP A 151 -10.92 8.94 -0.06
C ASP A 151 -9.64 8.23 -0.53
N GLU A 152 -9.49 6.97 -0.16
CA GLU A 152 -8.36 6.13 -0.55
C GLU A 152 -8.85 4.99 -1.44
N VAL A 153 -8.12 4.72 -2.52
CA VAL A 153 -8.40 3.55 -3.36
C VAL A 153 -7.90 2.30 -2.63
N VAL A 154 -8.82 1.44 -2.20
CA VAL A 154 -8.53 0.22 -1.44
C VAL A 154 -8.49 -1.03 -2.33
N GLY A 155 -9.00 -0.93 -3.55
CA GLY A 155 -8.98 -2.03 -4.51
C GLY A 155 -9.60 -1.64 -5.84
N TYR A 156 -9.81 -2.66 -6.68
CA TYR A 156 -10.40 -2.54 -8.00
C TYR A 156 -11.34 -3.71 -8.24
N ASP A 157 -12.54 -3.44 -8.74
CA ASP A 157 -13.39 -4.45 -9.34
C ASP A 157 -13.03 -4.52 -10.84
N VAL A 158 -12.60 -5.70 -11.27
CA VAL A 158 -12.02 -5.92 -12.60
C VAL A 158 -12.93 -6.85 -13.38
N THR A 159 -13.42 -6.40 -14.52
CA THR A 159 -14.14 -7.24 -15.48
C THR A 159 -13.16 -7.76 -16.51
N TYR A 160 -13.19 -9.07 -16.76
CA TYR A 160 -12.28 -9.76 -17.67
C TYR A 160 -13.02 -10.84 -18.46
N VAL A 161 -12.42 -11.26 -19.56
CA VAL A 161 -12.85 -12.43 -20.33
C VAL A 161 -11.83 -13.55 -20.23
N VAL A 162 -12.31 -14.79 -20.05
CA VAL A 162 -11.50 -16.01 -20.08
C VAL A 162 -12.33 -17.12 -20.72
N ASP A 163 -11.74 -17.89 -21.63
CA ASP A 163 -12.42 -18.98 -22.35
C ASP A 163 -13.76 -18.56 -23.02
N GLY A 164 -13.87 -17.29 -23.42
CA GLY A 164 -15.07 -16.71 -24.02
C GLY A 164 -16.15 -16.23 -23.03
N GLU A 165 -15.95 -16.43 -21.73
CA GLU A 165 -16.87 -16.01 -20.67
C GLU A 165 -16.40 -14.74 -19.98
N THR A 166 -17.31 -13.79 -19.77
CA THR A 166 -17.05 -12.55 -19.04
C THR A 166 -17.34 -12.72 -17.55
N ALA A 167 -16.39 -12.36 -16.69
CA ALA A 167 -16.53 -12.42 -15.24
C ALA A 167 -15.89 -11.20 -14.56
N SER A 168 -16.20 -11.01 -13.29
CA SER A 168 -15.62 -9.93 -12.46
C SER A 168 -14.86 -10.49 -11.25
N LYS A 169 -13.77 -9.82 -10.88
CA LYS A 169 -12.95 -10.18 -9.71
C LYS A 169 -12.41 -8.94 -9.02
N ARG A 170 -12.49 -8.92 -7.70
CA ARG A 170 -11.89 -7.88 -6.86
C ARG A 170 -10.41 -8.14 -6.65
N VAL A 171 -9.59 -7.11 -6.82
CA VAL A 171 -8.14 -7.15 -6.60
C VAL A 171 -7.67 -5.91 -5.84
N THR A 172 -6.60 -6.04 -5.05
CA THR A 172 -6.05 -4.92 -4.26
C THR A 172 -5.16 -3.98 -5.09
N ARG A 173 -4.60 -4.46 -6.21
CA ARG A 173 -3.69 -3.70 -7.07
C ARG A 173 -4.27 -3.53 -8.45
N LYS A 174 -4.04 -2.36 -9.06
CA LYS A 174 -4.52 -2.06 -10.41
C LYS A 174 -3.96 -3.10 -11.40
N PRO A 175 -4.80 -3.84 -12.13
CA PRO A 175 -4.32 -4.82 -13.10
C PRO A 175 -3.74 -4.12 -14.34
N GLY A 176 -2.96 -4.87 -15.13
CA GLY A 176 -2.58 -4.49 -16.48
C GLY A 176 -3.59 -5.01 -17.51
N GLU A 177 -3.12 -5.33 -18.72
CA GLU A 177 -3.94 -5.90 -19.80
C GLU A 177 -4.49 -7.29 -19.49
N THR A 178 -3.86 -8.04 -18.57
CA THR A 178 -4.31 -9.36 -18.15
C THR A 178 -4.35 -9.49 -16.63
N ILE A 179 -5.23 -10.36 -16.15
CA ILE A 179 -5.39 -10.68 -14.74
C ILE A 179 -5.07 -12.16 -14.49
N ALA A 180 -4.28 -12.43 -13.44
CA ALA A 180 -4.02 -13.79 -12.99
C ALA A 180 -5.25 -14.36 -12.25
N LEU A 181 -5.83 -15.41 -12.80
CA LEU A 181 -7.01 -16.06 -12.24
C LEU A 181 -6.66 -17.20 -11.30
N GLY A 182 -5.45 -17.75 -11.44
CA GLY A 182 -4.89 -18.75 -10.54
C GLY A 182 -4.17 -19.84 -11.31
N LYS A 183 -4.15 -21.02 -10.71
CA LYS A 183 -3.55 -22.22 -11.29
C LYS A 183 -4.64 -23.28 -11.47
N LYS A 184 -4.69 -23.91 -12.64
CA LYS A 184 -5.63 -25.00 -12.93
C LYS A 184 -4.85 -26.21 -13.45
N PRO A 185 -5.11 -27.42 -12.93
CA PRO A 185 -4.59 -28.63 -13.56
C PRO A 185 -5.32 -28.84 -14.90
N ILE A 186 -4.57 -29.08 -15.96
CA ILE A 186 -5.10 -29.57 -17.23
C ILE A 186 -4.57 -30.98 -17.46
N VAL A 187 -5.41 -31.86 -18.00
CA VAL A 187 -4.96 -33.18 -18.43
C VAL A 187 -4.13 -33.02 -19.69
N VAL A 188 -2.92 -33.56 -19.68
CA VAL A 188 -1.99 -33.49 -20.82
C VAL A 188 -1.71 -34.86 -21.43
N ALA A 189 -2.06 -35.93 -20.71
CA ALA A 189 -1.95 -37.31 -21.16
C ALA A 189 -2.74 -38.24 -20.22
N TYR A 190 -2.90 -39.48 -20.65
CA TYR A 190 -3.52 -40.58 -19.93
C TYR A 190 -2.54 -41.76 -19.96
N ASP A 191 -2.25 -42.35 -18.81
CA ASP A 191 -1.64 -43.67 -18.74
C ASP A 191 -2.77 -44.70 -18.72
N VAL A 192 -2.86 -45.48 -19.79
CA VAL A 192 -3.99 -46.37 -20.08
C VAL A 192 -3.53 -47.80 -19.99
N THR A 193 -4.07 -48.55 -19.03
CA THR A 193 -3.90 -50.00 -18.97
C THR A 193 -5.02 -50.64 -19.78
N TYR A 194 -4.66 -51.45 -20.77
CA TYR A 194 -5.61 -52.18 -21.61
C TYR A 194 -5.36 -53.69 -21.57
N ARG A 195 -6.40 -54.46 -21.85
CA ARG A 195 -6.35 -55.90 -22.02
C ARG A 195 -6.62 -56.26 -23.48
N TYR A 196 -5.73 -57.05 -24.05
CA TYR A 196 -5.97 -57.71 -25.33
C TYR A 196 -5.60 -59.18 -25.21
N LYS A 197 -6.58 -60.06 -25.48
CA LYS A 197 -6.48 -61.50 -25.18
C LYS A 197 -6.08 -61.71 -23.70
N ASP A 198 -5.04 -62.49 -23.44
CA ASP A 198 -4.55 -62.77 -22.09
C ASP A 198 -3.44 -61.81 -21.63
N GLN A 199 -3.16 -60.76 -22.39
CA GLN A 199 -2.13 -59.77 -22.07
C GLN A 199 -2.74 -58.46 -21.55
N ILE A 200 -2.08 -57.89 -20.56
CA ILE A 200 -2.37 -56.56 -20.03
C ILE A 200 -1.12 -55.72 -20.26
N ASP A 201 -1.28 -54.57 -20.90
CA ASP A 201 -0.19 -53.63 -21.16
C ASP A 201 -0.64 -52.19 -20.83
N THR A 202 0.32 -51.28 -20.72
CA THR A 202 0.07 -49.86 -20.46
C THR A 202 0.69 -49.01 -21.55
N LEU A 203 -0.10 -48.07 -22.06
CA LEU A 203 0.32 -47.10 -23.05
C LEU A 203 -0.04 -45.69 -22.60
N ARG A 204 0.81 -44.72 -22.93
CA ARG A 204 0.52 -43.31 -22.74
C ARG A 204 -0.18 -42.73 -23.97
N MET A 205 -1.33 -42.10 -23.77
CA MET A 205 -2.15 -41.47 -24.80
C MET A 205 -2.30 -39.98 -24.50
N THR A 206 -2.36 -39.12 -25.53
CA THR A 206 -2.68 -37.69 -25.36
C THR A 206 -4.18 -37.43 -25.37
N ASN A 207 -4.92 -38.23 -26.14
CA ASN A 207 -6.36 -38.11 -26.31
C ASN A 207 -7.08 -38.98 -25.27
N ASP A 208 -8.31 -38.59 -24.96
CA ASP A 208 -9.17 -39.31 -24.01
C ASP A 208 -9.41 -40.76 -24.52
N PRO A 209 -8.98 -41.79 -23.76
CA PRO A 209 -9.14 -43.19 -24.15
C PRO A 209 -10.56 -43.74 -23.90
N GLY A 210 -11.47 -42.95 -23.33
CA GLY A 210 -12.78 -43.39 -22.88
C GLY A 210 -12.76 -43.99 -21.48
N GLU A 211 -13.86 -44.62 -21.09
CA GLU A 211 -14.05 -45.18 -19.76
C GLU A 211 -13.54 -46.63 -19.66
N VAL A 212 -13.42 -47.13 -18.42
CA VAL A 212 -13.09 -48.54 -18.19
C VAL A 212 -14.16 -49.44 -18.82
N GLY A 213 -13.72 -50.36 -19.68
CA GLY A 213 -14.60 -51.23 -20.46
C GLY A 213 -14.71 -50.83 -21.94
N ASP A 214 -14.32 -49.61 -22.29
CA ASP A 214 -14.33 -49.13 -23.67
C ASP A 214 -13.31 -49.86 -24.54
N ARG A 215 -13.53 -49.76 -25.86
CA ARG A 215 -12.77 -50.49 -26.86
C ARG A 215 -11.81 -49.56 -27.59
N LEU A 216 -10.52 -49.84 -27.46
CA LEU A 216 -9.47 -49.17 -28.23
C LEU A 216 -9.26 -49.91 -29.55
N PRO A 217 -9.33 -49.23 -30.71
CA PRO A 217 -9.08 -49.85 -31.99
C PRO A 217 -7.63 -50.31 -32.08
N MET A 218 -7.42 -51.47 -32.70
CA MET A 218 -6.08 -51.99 -32.93
C MET A 218 -5.83 -52.33 -34.39
N LYS A 219 -4.55 -52.21 -34.77
CA LYS A 219 -4.04 -52.58 -36.08
C LYS A 219 -2.68 -53.24 -35.91
N ASP A 220 -2.49 -54.39 -36.57
CA ASP A 220 -1.25 -55.16 -36.55
C ASP A 220 -0.73 -55.47 -35.13
N GLY A 221 -1.66 -55.68 -34.17
CA GLY A 221 -1.34 -56.01 -32.77
C GLY A 221 -1.00 -54.83 -31.86
N ALA A 222 -1.09 -53.59 -32.36
CA ALA A 222 -0.87 -52.38 -31.58
C ALA A 222 -2.16 -51.54 -31.45
N VAL A 223 -2.30 -50.85 -30.32
CA VAL A 223 -3.35 -49.84 -30.13
C VAL A 223 -3.09 -48.67 -31.07
N VAL A 224 -4.13 -48.27 -31.79
CA VAL A 224 -4.08 -47.14 -32.69
C VAL A 224 -4.40 -45.90 -31.88
N VAL A 225 -3.42 -44.99 -31.79
CA VAL A 225 -3.57 -43.70 -31.14
C VAL A 225 -3.62 -42.64 -32.22
N ASP A 226 -4.66 -41.80 -32.19
CA ASP A 226 -4.69 -40.60 -33.05
C ASP A 226 -3.62 -39.65 -32.54
N SER A 227 -2.52 -39.52 -33.28
CA SER A 227 -1.56 -38.46 -33.04
C SER A 227 -2.14 -37.17 -33.61
N GLU A 228 -2.55 -36.24 -32.75
CA GLU A 228 -2.69 -34.85 -33.18
C GLU A 228 -1.28 -34.35 -33.56
N GLY A 229 -1.11 -34.01 -34.84
CA GLY A 229 0.13 -33.49 -35.42
C GLY A 229 0.36 -32.01 -35.13
#